data_AF-A0A9W6WHJ0-F1
#
_entry.id   AF-A0A9W6WHJ0-F1
#
_cell.length_a   1.000
_cell.length_b   1.000
_cell.length_c   1.000
_cell.angle_alpha   90.00
_cell.angle_beta   90.00
_cell.angle_gamma   90.00
#
_symmetry.space_group_name_H-M   'P 1'
#
loop_
_entity.id
_entity.type
_entity.pdbx_description
1 polymer ?
#
loop_
_entity_poly.entity_id
_entity_poly.type
_entity_poly.pdbx_seq_one_letter_code
_entity_poly.pdbx_strand_id
1 'polypeptide(L)'
;MAFAGRSGLTVDIKSKEDPLTALFNEELGAVFQIKKSDYSKFVSVLASHGVSEDFVSVVATPVFDFKQEIKVCVNGEEVLANTRAKLQQTWSLTSYNIQKLRDNPQAAEQEFQAIADNHDPGLTYKLAFDPTDDLSLSTLTTRPKVAILREQGVNGQQEMAWCFKQAGFDSIDVHMSDIISGKVTLDEFVGLAACGGFSYGDVLGAGNGWAKSVLYNDRARSEFI
;
A
#
# COMPACT_ATOMS: atom_id res chain seq x y z
N MET A 1 -9.90 4.08 -12.65
CA MET A 1 -8.94 5.20 -12.76
C MET A 1 -9.38 6.43 -11.95
N ALA A 2 -10.56 7.02 -12.22
CA ALA A 2 -11.04 8.22 -11.50
C ALA A 2 -11.11 8.07 -9.97
N PHE A 3 -11.48 6.88 -9.45
CA PHE A 3 -11.50 6.61 -8.00
C PHE A 3 -10.11 6.72 -7.37
N ALA A 4 -9.12 6.03 -7.95
CA ALA A 4 -7.74 6.05 -7.47
C ALA A 4 -7.11 7.45 -7.56
N GLY A 5 -7.41 8.19 -8.62
CA GLY A 5 -6.90 9.56 -8.81
C GLY A 5 -7.73 10.64 -8.13
N ARG A 6 -8.78 10.30 -7.36
CA ARG A 6 -9.74 11.22 -6.73
C ARG A 6 -10.08 12.42 -7.63
N SER A 7 -10.51 12.13 -8.85
CA SER A 7 -10.71 13.13 -9.91
C SER A 7 -12.03 12.90 -10.65
N GLY A 8 -12.47 13.95 -11.35
CA GLY A 8 -13.48 13.84 -12.40
C GLY A 8 -12.88 13.26 -13.68
N LEU A 9 -13.76 12.91 -14.63
CA LEU A 9 -13.37 12.30 -15.89
C LEU A 9 -14.36 12.67 -16.98
N THR A 10 -13.87 13.22 -18.09
CA THR A 10 -14.67 13.39 -19.31
C THR A 10 -14.24 12.32 -20.31
N VAL A 11 -15.15 11.42 -20.65
CA VAL A 11 -14.97 10.32 -21.60
C VAL A 11 -15.74 10.67 -22.87
N ASP A 12 -15.09 10.59 -24.03
CA ASP A 12 -15.73 10.69 -25.35
C ASP A 12 -15.22 9.55 -26.22
N ILE A 13 -16.08 8.57 -26.46
CA ILE A 13 -15.75 7.38 -27.27
C ILE A 13 -16.44 7.51 -28.62
N LYS A 14 -15.68 7.28 -29.69
CA LYS A 14 -16.23 7.07 -31.03
C LYS A 14 -16.30 5.57 -31.29
N SER A 15 -17.50 5.06 -31.54
CA SER A 15 -17.73 3.64 -31.79
C SER A 15 -18.78 3.44 -32.89
N LYS A 16 -18.65 2.35 -33.65
CA LYS A 16 -19.68 1.90 -34.59
C LYS A 16 -20.76 1.06 -33.91
N GLU A 17 -20.44 0.53 -32.73
CA GLU A 17 -21.35 -0.24 -31.89
C GLU A 17 -22.25 0.69 -31.07
N ASP A 18 -23.30 0.12 -30.48
CA ASP A 18 -24.13 0.83 -29.53
C ASP A 18 -23.36 1.18 -28.23
N PRO A 19 -23.82 2.18 -27.44
CA PRO A 19 -23.12 2.61 -26.23
C PRO A 19 -22.86 1.51 -25.19
N LEU A 20 -23.76 0.52 -25.06
CA LEU A 20 -23.58 -0.55 -24.08
C LEU A 20 -22.42 -1.44 -24.51
N THR A 21 -22.42 -1.90 -25.77
CA THR A 21 -21.34 -2.72 -26.32
C THR A 21 -20.00 -1.97 -26.27
N ALA A 22 -19.98 -0.69 -26.63
CA ALA A 22 -18.76 0.12 -26.64
C ALA A 22 -18.14 0.31 -25.24
N LEU A 23 -18.96 0.40 -24.19
CA LEU A 23 -18.49 0.68 -22.82
C LEU A 23 -18.27 -0.57 -21.97
N PHE A 24 -18.98 -1.67 -22.24
CA PHE A 24 -19.02 -2.85 -21.38
C PHE A 24 -18.46 -4.12 -22.02
N ASN A 25 -17.89 -4.04 -23.24
CA ASN A 25 -17.09 -5.15 -23.76
C ASN A 25 -15.86 -5.38 -22.87
N GLU A 26 -15.44 -6.64 -22.76
CA GLU A 26 -14.26 -7.07 -22.01
C GLU A 26 -13.12 -7.49 -22.96
N GLU A 27 -13.03 -6.85 -24.13
CA GLU A 27 -11.95 -7.11 -25.09
C GLU A 27 -10.59 -6.69 -24.52
N LEU A 28 -9.53 -7.30 -25.04
CA LEU A 28 -8.17 -6.97 -24.61
C LEU A 28 -7.82 -5.53 -24.98
N GLY A 29 -7.25 -4.79 -24.01
CA GLY A 29 -6.82 -3.43 -24.21
C GLY A 29 -6.24 -2.81 -22.94
N ALA A 30 -5.92 -1.53 -23.01
CA ALA A 30 -5.44 -0.75 -21.88
C ALA A 30 -5.77 0.74 -22.06
N VAL A 31 -5.98 1.43 -20.94
CA VAL A 31 -6.15 2.89 -20.91
C VAL A 31 -4.90 3.50 -20.29
N PHE A 32 -4.22 4.35 -21.06
CA PHE A 32 -3.03 5.07 -20.62
C PHE A 32 -3.35 6.54 -20.36
N GLN A 33 -2.89 7.06 -19.24
CA GLN A 33 -2.86 8.50 -19.01
C GLN A 33 -1.49 9.05 -19.36
N ILE A 34 -1.42 9.94 -20.34
CA ILE A 34 -0.19 10.59 -20.80
C ILE A 34 -0.37 12.12 -20.82
N LYS A 35 0.74 12.85 -20.89
CA LYS A 35 0.69 14.27 -21.21
C LYS A 35 0.23 14.43 -22.66
N LYS A 36 -0.61 15.44 -22.92
CA LYS A 36 -1.09 15.73 -24.28
C LYS A 36 0.05 15.98 -25.28
N SER A 37 1.14 16.61 -24.82
CA SER A 37 2.35 16.85 -25.63
C SER A 37 3.02 15.56 -26.12
N ASP A 38 2.81 14.45 -25.43
CA ASP A 38 3.54 13.21 -25.66
C ASP A 38 2.74 12.24 -26.55
N TYR A 39 1.54 12.62 -27.02
CA TYR A 39 0.66 11.75 -27.79
C TYR A 39 1.32 11.21 -29.06
N SER A 40 1.92 12.07 -29.89
CA SER A 40 2.60 11.63 -31.12
C SER A 40 3.76 10.68 -30.83
N LYS A 41 4.50 10.91 -29.74
CA LYS A 41 5.57 10.02 -29.30
C LYS A 41 5.01 8.67 -28.84
N PHE A 42 3.91 8.69 -28.07
CA PHE A 42 3.24 7.49 -27.59
C PHE A 42 2.76 6.59 -28.75
N VAL A 43 2.07 7.17 -29.73
CA VAL A 43 1.63 6.46 -30.95
C VAL A 43 2.83 5.88 -31.71
N SER A 44 3.90 6.66 -31.88
CA SER A 44 5.11 6.18 -32.56
C SER A 44 5.79 5.00 -31.85
N VAL A 45 5.82 5.01 -30.51
CA VAL A 45 6.36 3.89 -29.73
C VAL A 45 5.51 2.64 -29.92
N LEU A 46 4.18 2.75 -29.84
CA LEU A 46 3.28 1.63 -30.08
C LEU A 46 3.41 1.05 -31.49
N ALA A 47 3.47 1.92 -32.51
CA ALA A 47 3.68 1.52 -33.90
C ALA A 47 4.99 0.76 -34.09
N SER A 48 6.09 1.21 -33.46
CA SER A 48 7.38 0.51 -33.52
C SER A 48 7.37 -0.89 -32.88
N HIS A 49 6.36 -1.19 -32.06
CA HIS A 49 6.14 -2.51 -31.44
C HIS A 49 4.96 -3.27 -32.05
N GLY A 50 4.49 -2.88 -33.24
CA GLY A 50 3.49 -3.62 -34.01
C GLY A 50 2.03 -3.30 -33.69
N VAL A 51 1.75 -2.23 -32.93
CA VAL A 51 0.37 -1.77 -32.67
C VAL A 51 0.04 -0.62 -33.63
N SER A 52 -0.90 -0.86 -34.56
CA SER A 52 -1.36 0.17 -35.51
C SER A 52 -1.98 1.37 -34.77
N GLU A 53 -1.86 2.56 -35.35
CA GLU A 53 -2.53 3.78 -34.89
C GLU A 53 -4.07 3.62 -34.89
N ASP A 54 -4.62 2.74 -35.73
CA ASP A 54 -6.05 2.42 -35.76
C ASP A 54 -6.58 1.85 -34.43
N PHE A 55 -5.69 1.28 -33.60
CA PHE A 55 -6.02 0.76 -32.27
C PHE A 55 -5.74 1.76 -31.14
N VAL A 56 -5.33 2.99 -31.47
CA VAL A 56 -4.97 4.03 -30.49
C VAL A 56 -5.93 5.20 -30.62
N SER A 57 -6.77 5.39 -29.61
CA SER A 57 -7.74 6.49 -29.57
C SER A 57 -7.62 7.29 -28.28
N VAL A 58 -7.89 8.60 -28.38
CA VAL A 58 -8.07 9.45 -27.20
C VAL A 58 -9.50 9.24 -26.71
N VAL A 59 -9.65 8.52 -25.60
CA VAL A 59 -10.98 8.15 -25.05
C VAL A 59 -11.44 9.02 -23.90
N ALA A 60 -10.51 9.68 -23.19
CA ALA A 60 -10.86 10.44 -21.99
C ALA A 60 -9.85 11.52 -21.63
N THR A 61 -10.30 12.49 -20.83
CA THR A 61 -9.47 13.51 -20.17
C THR A 61 -9.84 13.57 -18.68
N PRO A 62 -8.87 13.41 -17.75
CA PRO A 62 -9.12 13.58 -16.32
C PRO A 62 -9.33 15.06 -15.97
N VAL A 63 -10.21 15.33 -15.00
CA VAL A 63 -10.53 16.68 -14.52
C VAL A 63 -10.23 16.75 -13.03
N PHE A 64 -9.27 17.60 -12.65
CA PHE A 64 -8.83 17.74 -11.26
C PHE A 64 -9.47 18.98 -10.63
N ASP A 65 -10.69 18.80 -10.13
CA ASP A 65 -11.41 19.81 -9.36
C ASP A 65 -12.15 19.18 -8.17
N PHE A 66 -12.77 20.02 -7.32
CA PHE A 66 -13.53 19.54 -6.16
C PHE A 66 -14.90 18.96 -6.52
N LYS A 67 -15.40 19.15 -7.74
CA LYS A 67 -16.70 18.60 -8.15
C LYS A 67 -16.59 17.12 -8.50
N GLN A 68 -15.47 16.74 -9.11
CA GLN A 68 -15.15 15.37 -9.52
C GLN A 68 -16.28 14.74 -10.34
N GLU A 69 -16.79 15.51 -11.31
CA GLU A 69 -17.83 15.07 -12.24
C GLU A 69 -17.28 14.00 -13.19
N ILE A 70 -18.08 12.97 -13.44
CA ILE A 70 -17.81 11.95 -14.45
C ILE A 70 -18.88 12.08 -15.53
N LYS A 71 -18.42 12.37 -16.74
CA LYS A 71 -19.25 12.50 -17.95
C LYS A 71 -18.77 11.50 -18.97
N VAL A 72 -19.70 10.74 -19.53
CA VAL A 72 -19.42 9.76 -20.58
C VAL A 72 -20.30 10.07 -21.78
N CYS A 73 -19.64 10.33 -22.89
CA CYS A 73 -20.27 10.50 -24.18
C CYS A 73 -19.87 9.37 -25.12
N VAL A 74 -20.82 8.87 -25.90
CA VAL A 74 -20.57 7.95 -27.01
C VAL A 74 -21.10 8.61 -28.27
N ASN A 75 -20.25 8.77 -29.29
CA ASN A 75 -20.59 9.45 -30.54
C ASN A 75 -21.18 10.86 -30.37
N GLY A 76 -20.80 11.56 -29.30
CA GLY A 76 -21.27 12.91 -28.97
C GLY A 76 -22.59 12.96 -28.19
N GLU A 77 -23.24 11.83 -27.92
CA GLU A 77 -24.40 11.74 -27.03
C GLU A 77 -23.96 11.46 -25.60
N GLU A 78 -24.44 12.24 -24.63
CA GLU A 78 -24.19 12.00 -23.21
C GLU A 78 -25.02 10.81 -22.73
N VAL A 79 -24.33 9.73 -22.34
CA VAL A 79 -24.96 8.48 -21.87
C VAL A 79 -24.85 8.30 -20.35
N LEU A 80 -23.96 9.06 -19.71
CA LEU A 80 -23.83 9.09 -18.25
C LEU A 80 -23.30 10.45 -17.78
N ALA A 81 -23.99 11.05 -16.81
CA ALA A 81 -23.49 12.14 -15.99
C ALA A 81 -23.67 11.80 -14.51
N ASN A 82 -22.58 11.75 -13.76
CA ASN A 82 -22.60 11.43 -12.33
C ASN A 82 -21.39 12.05 -11.60
N THR A 83 -21.24 11.77 -10.32
CA THR A 83 -20.02 12.15 -9.56
C THR A 83 -19.17 10.93 -9.25
N ARG A 84 -17.86 11.14 -9.13
CA ARG A 84 -16.91 10.13 -8.67
C ARG A 84 -17.34 9.52 -7.33
N ALA A 85 -17.78 10.36 -6.38
CA ALA A 85 -18.27 9.92 -5.08
C ALA A 85 -19.44 8.95 -5.17
N LYS A 86 -20.47 9.30 -5.94
CA LYS A 86 -21.65 8.44 -6.05
C LYS A 86 -21.31 7.11 -6.72
N LEU A 87 -20.55 7.14 -7.81
CA LEU A 87 -20.12 5.94 -8.52
C LEU A 87 -19.21 5.04 -7.66
N GLN A 88 -18.28 5.64 -6.90
CA GLN A 88 -17.41 4.90 -5.99
C GLN A 88 -18.19 4.30 -4.83
N GLN A 89 -19.15 5.02 -4.24
CA GLN A 89 -20.03 4.44 -3.22
C GLN A 89 -20.81 3.25 -3.78
N THR A 90 -21.40 3.38 -4.97
CA THR A 90 -22.09 2.25 -5.63
C THR A 90 -21.15 1.05 -5.83
N TRP A 91 -19.93 1.29 -6.30
CA TRP A 91 -18.93 0.24 -6.46
C TRP A 91 -18.52 -0.42 -5.13
N SER A 92 -18.42 0.37 -4.06
CA SER A 92 -18.03 -0.10 -2.72
C SER A 92 -19.14 -0.79 -1.92
N LEU A 93 -20.41 -0.77 -2.38
CA LEU A 93 -21.57 -1.30 -1.63
C LEU A 93 -21.37 -2.74 -1.18
N THR A 94 -20.81 -3.61 -2.04
CA THR A 94 -20.60 -5.02 -1.68
C THR A 94 -19.61 -5.15 -0.52
N SER A 95 -18.47 -4.46 -0.58
CA SER A 95 -17.46 -4.50 0.49
C SER A 95 -18.03 -3.90 1.78
N TYR A 96 -18.71 -2.76 1.71
CA TYR A 96 -19.38 -2.15 2.86
C TYR A 96 -20.35 -3.12 3.55
N ASN A 97 -21.23 -3.78 2.80
CA ASN A 97 -22.20 -4.70 3.41
C ASN A 97 -21.52 -5.93 4.01
N ILE A 98 -20.48 -6.49 3.37
CA ILE A 98 -19.71 -7.61 3.93
C ILE A 98 -19.00 -7.18 5.23
N GLN A 99 -18.32 -6.03 5.23
CA GLN A 99 -17.63 -5.51 6.41
C GLN A 99 -18.62 -5.21 7.55
N LYS A 100 -19.77 -4.61 7.25
CA LYS A 100 -20.81 -4.34 8.26
C LYS A 100 -21.35 -5.61 8.91
N LEU A 101 -21.44 -6.71 8.17
CA LEU A 101 -21.89 -8.02 8.69
C LEU A 101 -20.80 -8.75 9.47
N ARG A 102 -19.54 -8.58 9.09
CA ARG A 102 -18.38 -9.33 9.64
C ARG A 102 -17.70 -8.62 10.81
N ASP A 103 -17.54 -7.30 10.72
CA ASP A 103 -16.68 -6.48 11.56
C ASP A 103 -17.52 -5.59 12.50
N ASN A 104 -16.92 -4.49 13.00
CA ASN A 104 -17.69 -3.47 13.70
C ASN A 104 -18.53 -2.67 12.69
N PRO A 105 -19.87 -2.71 12.75
CA PRO A 105 -20.73 -2.03 11.78
C PRO A 105 -20.56 -0.51 11.78
N GLN A 106 -20.16 0.10 12.90
CA GLN A 106 -19.89 1.52 12.98
C GLN A 106 -18.63 1.90 12.20
N ALA A 107 -17.57 1.08 12.28
CA ALA A 107 -16.33 1.31 11.54
C ALA A 107 -16.55 1.15 10.04
N ALA A 108 -17.32 0.13 9.62
CA ALA A 108 -17.70 -0.07 8.22
C ALA A 108 -18.51 1.11 7.67
N GLU A 109 -19.43 1.67 8.47
CA GLU A 109 -20.18 2.89 8.10
C GLU A 109 -19.27 4.10 7.94
N GLN A 110 -18.35 4.32 8.90
CA GLN A 110 -17.40 5.43 8.84
C GLN A 110 -16.52 5.37 7.59
N GLU A 111 -15.98 4.20 7.24
CA GLU A 111 -15.20 4.00 6.02
C GLU A 111 -16.02 4.31 4.76
N PHE A 112 -17.25 3.79 4.68
CA PHE A 112 -18.11 3.97 3.52
C PHE A 112 -18.54 5.43 3.30
N GLN A 113 -18.85 6.15 4.38
CA GLN A 113 -19.25 7.57 4.30
C GLN A 113 -18.08 8.48 3.92
N ALA A 114 -16.84 8.13 4.29
CA ALA A 114 -15.65 8.90 3.94
C ALA A 114 -15.45 9.04 2.41
N ILE A 115 -15.97 8.09 1.61
CA ILE A 115 -15.92 8.15 0.14
C ILE A 115 -16.57 9.43 -0.42
N ALA A 116 -17.60 9.96 0.26
CA ALA A 116 -18.35 11.12 -0.21
C ALA A 116 -17.61 12.45 -0.03
N ASP A 117 -16.59 12.51 0.83
CA ASP A 117 -15.85 13.74 1.06
C ASP A 117 -14.86 14.01 -0.07
N ASN A 118 -15.19 14.93 -0.98
CA ASN A 118 -14.29 15.35 -2.07
C ASN A 118 -13.09 16.17 -1.58
N HIS A 119 -13.10 16.68 -0.34
CA HIS A 119 -12.01 17.49 0.21
C HIS A 119 -10.94 16.65 0.92
N ASP A 120 -11.17 15.36 1.12
CA ASP A 120 -10.15 14.44 1.62
C ASP A 120 -8.91 14.49 0.68
N PRO A 121 -7.77 15.01 1.17
CA PRO A 121 -6.56 15.18 0.38
C PRO A 121 -5.82 13.85 0.15
N GLY A 122 -6.29 12.75 0.76
CA GLY A 122 -5.58 11.49 0.83
C GLY A 122 -4.36 11.57 1.75
N LEU A 123 -3.47 10.59 1.62
CA LEU A 123 -2.24 10.52 2.40
C LEU A 123 -1.32 11.70 2.07
N THR A 124 -1.09 12.56 3.06
CA THR A 124 -0.26 13.76 2.95
C THR A 124 0.77 13.78 4.08
N TYR A 125 2.01 14.19 3.77
CA TYR A 125 3.12 14.20 4.72
C TYR A 125 3.50 15.64 5.09
N LYS A 126 3.79 15.88 6.36
CA LYS A 126 4.45 17.10 6.86
C LYS A 126 5.79 16.71 7.45
N LEU A 127 6.87 16.98 6.71
CA LEU A 127 8.21 16.57 7.08
C LEU A 127 8.86 17.63 7.98
N ALA A 128 9.47 17.19 9.07
CA ALA A 128 10.23 18.04 10.00
C ALA A 128 11.76 17.94 9.77
N PHE A 129 12.18 17.12 8.81
CA PHE A 129 13.56 16.90 8.39
C PHE A 129 13.58 16.58 6.88
N ASP A 130 14.74 16.67 6.23
CA ASP A 130 14.88 16.24 4.85
C ASP A 130 15.18 14.73 4.80
N PRO A 131 14.30 13.90 4.22
CA PRO A 131 14.52 12.46 4.14
C PRO A 131 15.71 12.07 3.25
N THR A 132 16.31 13.03 2.54
CA THR A 132 17.50 12.84 1.70
C THR A 132 18.79 13.30 2.38
N ASP A 133 18.73 13.81 3.62
CA ASP A 133 19.91 14.20 4.38
C ASP A 133 20.91 13.03 4.50
N ASP A 134 22.17 13.29 4.16
CA ASP A 134 23.24 12.31 4.30
C ASP A 134 23.67 12.19 5.76
N LEU A 135 23.26 11.09 6.40
CA LEU A 135 23.63 10.75 7.76
C LEU A 135 25.08 10.26 7.90
N SER A 136 25.88 10.30 6.82
CA SER A 136 27.30 9.90 6.79
C SER A 136 27.54 8.47 7.27
N LEU A 137 26.57 7.58 7.09
CA LEU A 137 26.65 6.19 7.55
C LEU A 137 27.78 5.41 6.86
N SER A 138 28.17 5.84 5.65
CA SER A 138 29.29 5.28 4.88
C SER A 138 30.66 5.54 5.52
N THR A 139 30.77 6.55 6.41
CA THR A 139 32.02 6.87 7.10
C THR A 139 32.22 6.08 8.39
N LEU A 140 31.23 5.29 8.80
CA LEU A 140 31.33 4.45 9.99
C LEU A 140 32.37 3.34 9.78
N THR A 141 33.40 3.31 10.61
CA THR A 141 34.46 2.29 10.58
C THR A 141 34.10 1.03 11.37
N THR A 142 33.05 1.09 12.19
CA THR A 142 32.58 0.01 13.05
C THR A 142 31.07 -0.10 12.96
N ARG A 143 30.57 -1.34 13.02
CA ARG A 143 29.14 -1.63 12.99
C ARG A 143 28.74 -2.29 14.32
N PRO A 144 28.03 -1.60 15.21
CA PRO A 144 27.65 -2.18 16.49
C PRO A 144 26.61 -3.30 16.27
N LYS A 145 26.71 -4.37 17.06
CA LYS A 145 25.77 -5.51 16.98
C LYS A 145 24.43 -5.13 17.59
N VAL A 146 23.33 -5.45 16.89
CA VAL A 146 21.96 -5.35 17.40
C VAL A 146 21.29 -6.72 17.32
N ALA A 147 20.64 -7.13 18.40
CA ALA A 147 19.89 -8.37 18.44
C ALA A 147 18.52 -8.17 17.77
N ILE A 148 18.32 -8.80 16.62
CA ILE A 148 17.03 -8.87 15.94
C ILE A 148 16.29 -10.06 16.56
N LEU A 149 15.52 -9.74 17.59
CA LEU A 149 14.95 -10.74 18.47
C LEU A 149 13.66 -11.30 17.89
N ARG A 150 13.56 -12.64 17.85
CA ARG A 150 12.37 -13.35 17.39
C ARG A 150 12.03 -14.59 18.20
N GLU A 151 10.77 -14.98 18.10
CA GLU A 151 10.19 -16.21 18.65
C GLU A 151 9.47 -16.98 17.54
N GLN A 152 9.10 -18.23 17.78
CA GLN A 152 8.24 -18.98 16.86
C GLN A 152 6.97 -18.20 16.50
N GLY A 153 6.71 -18.04 15.20
CA GLY A 153 5.56 -17.28 14.68
C GLY A 153 5.83 -15.79 14.43
N VAL A 154 6.99 -15.26 14.84
CA VAL A 154 7.48 -13.96 14.37
C VAL A 154 7.79 -14.04 12.87
N ASN A 155 7.42 -13.00 12.13
CA ASN A 155 7.55 -12.97 10.67
C ASN A 155 8.07 -11.64 10.10
N GLY A 156 8.32 -10.63 10.94
CA GLY A 156 8.83 -9.32 10.53
C GLY A 156 10.32 -9.06 10.84
N GLN A 157 11.09 -10.11 11.11
CA GLN A 157 12.50 -9.99 11.50
C GLN A 157 13.42 -9.57 10.35
N GLN A 158 13.07 -9.90 9.10
CA GLN A 158 13.98 -9.71 7.96
C GLN A 158 14.05 -8.23 7.55
N GLU A 159 12.91 -7.56 7.48
CA GLU A 159 12.82 -6.12 7.25
C GLU A 159 13.38 -5.32 8.43
N MET A 160 13.17 -5.79 9.66
CA MET A 160 13.76 -5.18 10.85
C MET A 160 15.29 -5.23 10.78
N ALA A 161 15.86 -6.41 10.49
CA ALA A 161 17.29 -6.57 10.29
C ALA A 161 17.81 -5.68 9.14
N TRP A 162 17.07 -5.59 8.03
CA TRP A 162 17.45 -4.75 6.90
C TRP A 162 17.51 -3.27 7.29
N CYS A 163 16.50 -2.76 8.01
CA CYS A 163 16.46 -1.37 8.48
C CYS A 163 17.67 -1.02 9.37
N PHE A 164 17.97 -1.86 10.36
CA PHE A 164 19.15 -1.65 11.21
C PHE A 164 20.46 -1.74 10.41
N LYS A 165 20.54 -2.65 9.44
CA LYS A 165 21.71 -2.77 8.57
C LYS A 165 21.92 -1.51 7.71
N GLN A 166 20.85 -0.92 7.17
CA GLN A 166 20.91 0.36 6.45
C GLN A 166 21.35 1.50 7.38
N ALA A 167 20.94 1.46 8.66
CA ALA A 167 21.35 2.41 9.69
C ALA A 167 22.78 2.19 10.24
N GLY A 168 23.56 1.25 9.68
CA GLY A 168 24.97 1.03 10.05
C GLY A 168 25.24 -0.04 11.11
N PHE A 169 24.25 -0.83 11.50
CA PHE A 169 24.40 -1.89 12.50
C PHE A 169 24.77 -3.25 11.88
N ASP A 170 25.36 -4.13 12.70
CA ASP A 170 25.44 -5.56 12.42
C ASP A 170 24.23 -6.25 13.07
N SER A 171 23.22 -6.51 12.24
CA SER A 171 21.96 -7.12 12.65
C SER A 171 22.10 -8.63 12.77
N ILE A 172 21.94 -9.16 13.98
CA ILE A 172 22.09 -10.58 14.28
C ILE A 172 20.73 -11.19 14.57
N ASP A 173 20.39 -12.29 13.88
CA ASP A 173 19.18 -13.07 14.19
C ASP A 173 19.36 -13.75 15.56
N VAL A 174 18.51 -13.40 16.51
CA VAL A 174 18.52 -13.99 17.85
C VAL A 174 17.16 -14.62 18.10
N HIS A 175 17.10 -15.94 18.03
CA HIS A 175 15.88 -16.66 18.42
C HIS A 175 15.83 -16.82 19.94
N MET A 176 14.63 -16.83 20.52
CA MET A 176 14.47 -17.08 21.97
C MET A 176 15.11 -18.39 22.44
N SER A 177 15.17 -19.41 21.58
CA SER A 177 15.89 -20.65 21.89
C SER A 177 17.40 -20.46 22.06
N ASP A 178 18.01 -19.51 21.35
CA ASP A 178 19.44 -19.22 21.50
C ASP A 178 19.72 -18.61 22.88
N ILE A 179 18.83 -17.75 23.38
CA ILE A 179 18.91 -17.17 24.73
C ILE A 179 18.64 -18.24 25.80
N ILE A 180 17.55 -19.00 25.65
CA ILE A 180 17.14 -20.04 26.62
C ILE A 180 18.21 -21.15 26.75
N SER A 181 18.81 -21.55 25.63
CA SER A 181 19.90 -22.54 25.63
C SER A 181 21.24 -21.99 26.09
N GLY A 182 21.39 -20.66 26.13
CA GLY A 182 22.63 -20.00 26.49
C GLY A 182 23.67 -19.88 25.39
N LYS A 183 23.27 -20.12 24.14
CA LYS A 183 24.11 -19.93 22.96
C LYS A 183 24.38 -18.45 22.68
N VAL A 184 23.50 -17.56 23.14
CA VAL A 184 23.61 -16.11 23.02
C VAL A 184 23.35 -15.46 24.37
N THR A 185 24.14 -14.43 24.70
CA THR A 185 23.89 -13.51 25.82
C THR A 185 23.64 -12.10 25.28
N LEU A 186 22.72 -11.38 25.90
CA LEU A 186 22.31 -10.05 25.45
C LEU A 186 23.37 -8.97 25.70
N ASP A 187 24.34 -9.22 26.58
CA ASP A 187 25.47 -8.32 26.84
C ASP A 187 26.40 -8.12 25.62
N GLU A 188 26.31 -8.99 24.60
CA GLU A 188 27.06 -8.85 23.35
C GLU A 188 26.53 -7.75 22.40
N PHE A 189 25.37 -7.17 22.70
CA PHE A 189 24.65 -6.26 21.82
C PHE A 189 24.51 -4.87 22.43
N VAL A 190 24.57 -3.83 21.60
CA VAL A 190 24.30 -2.45 22.07
C VAL A 190 22.81 -2.15 22.19
N GLY A 191 21.97 -3.07 21.74
CA GLY A 191 20.52 -2.95 21.74
C GLY A 191 19.85 -4.16 21.10
N LEU A 192 18.53 -4.20 21.20
CA LEU A 192 17.70 -5.25 20.64
C LEU A 192 16.42 -4.66 20.03
N ALA A 193 15.83 -5.40 19.10
CA ALA A 193 14.52 -5.11 18.52
C ALA A 193 13.65 -6.36 18.56
N ALA A 194 12.55 -6.32 19.33
CA ALA A 194 11.54 -7.37 19.31
C ALA A 194 10.70 -7.24 18.04
N CYS A 195 10.79 -8.24 17.16
CA CYS A 195 10.20 -8.16 15.83
C CYS A 195 8.70 -8.50 15.81
N GLY A 196 7.99 -7.95 14.84
CA GLY A 196 6.55 -8.17 14.66
C GLY A 196 6.20 -9.55 14.10
N GLY A 197 4.95 -9.94 14.28
CA GLY A 197 4.37 -11.16 13.76
C GLY A 197 3.32 -11.74 14.71
N PHE A 198 3.12 -13.05 14.64
CA PHE A 198 2.11 -13.77 15.40
C PHE A 198 2.80 -14.81 16.29
N SER A 199 3.60 -14.34 17.25
CA SER A 199 4.34 -15.24 18.15
C SER A 199 3.35 -16.18 18.85
N TYR A 200 3.57 -17.49 18.76
CA TYR A 200 2.62 -18.52 19.22
C TYR A 200 1.19 -18.37 18.65
N GLY A 201 1.03 -17.77 17.48
CA GLY A 201 -0.28 -17.55 16.84
C GLY A 201 -1.19 -16.61 17.61
N ASP A 202 -0.64 -15.74 18.45
CA ASP A 202 -1.35 -14.83 19.38
C ASP A 202 -2.29 -15.55 20.37
N VAL A 203 -2.12 -16.86 20.53
CA VAL A 203 -2.87 -17.66 21.50
C VAL A 203 -2.49 -17.19 22.90
N LEU A 204 -3.51 -17.07 23.77
CA LEU A 204 -3.41 -16.45 25.10
C LEU A 204 -3.14 -14.93 25.08
N GLY A 205 -3.36 -14.27 23.93
CA GLY A 205 -3.17 -12.85 23.71
C GLY A 205 -1.84 -12.55 23.03
N ALA A 206 -1.87 -11.64 22.04
CA ALA A 206 -0.69 -11.26 21.26
C ALA A 206 0.50 -10.89 22.17
N GLY A 207 1.64 -11.50 21.92
CA GLY A 207 2.88 -11.31 22.69
C GLY A 207 2.94 -11.96 24.08
N ASN A 208 1.81 -12.44 24.65
CA ASN A 208 1.81 -12.99 26.01
C ASN A 208 2.60 -14.30 26.13
N GLY A 209 2.49 -15.19 25.14
CA GLY A 209 3.24 -16.45 25.15
C GLY A 209 4.75 -16.21 25.19
N TRP A 210 5.22 -15.26 24.38
CA TRP A 210 6.63 -14.87 24.33
C TRP A 210 7.07 -14.16 25.60
N ALA A 211 6.34 -13.15 26.08
CA ALA A 211 6.70 -12.46 27.32
C ALA A 211 6.77 -13.43 28.52
N LYS A 212 5.84 -14.38 28.60
CA LYS A 212 5.83 -15.39 29.67
C LYS A 212 6.93 -16.43 29.53
N SER A 213 7.35 -16.78 28.30
CA SER A 213 8.49 -17.69 28.10
C SER A 213 9.79 -17.09 28.63
N VAL A 214 9.97 -15.76 28.49
CA VAL A 214 11.05 -15.02 29.14
C VAL A 214 10.87 -15.02 30.65
N LEU A 215 9.71 -14.59 31.17
CA LEU A 215 9.49 -14.38 32.60
C LEU A 215 9.54 -15.67 33.44
N TYR A 216 9.17 -16.81 32.86
CA TYR A 216 9.12 -18.10 33.57
C TYR A 216 10.33 -18.99 33.33
N ASN A 217 11.34 -18.50 32.59
CA ASN A 217 12.62 -19.16 32.45
C ASN A 217 13.69 -18.31 33.13
N ASP A 218 14.28 -18.80 34.23
CA ASP A 218 15.20 -18.01 35.07
C ASP A 218 16.39 -17.44 34.28
N ARG A 219 16.94 -18.23 33.34
CA ARG A 219 18.06 -17.80 32.49
C ARG A 219 17.65 -16.71 31.52
N ALA A 220 16.59 -16.93 30.76
CA ALA A 220 16.10 -15.92 29.83
C ALA A 220 15.74 -14.64 30.59
N ARG A 221 15.02 -14.76 31.70
CA ARG A 221 14.66 -13.62 32.56
C ARG A 221 15.87 -12.82 33.01
N SER A 222 16.95 -13.46 33.44
CA SER A 222 18.17 -12.76 33.87
C SER A 222 18.92 -12.03 32.76
N GLU A 223 18.72 -12.40 31.50
CA GLU A 223 19.30 -11.66 30.37
C GLU A 223 18.54 -10.35 30.08
N PHE A 224 17.27 -10.24 30.52
CA PHE A 224 16.41 -9.08 30.26
C PHE A 224 16.22 -8.16 31.49
N ILE A 225 16.59 -8.59 32.71
CA ILE A 225 16.32 -7.88 33.99
C ILE A 225 17.59 -7.74 34.82
#